data_AF-A0A7K2VR27-F1
#
_entry.id   AF-A0A7K2VR27-F1
#
_cell.length_a   1.000
_cell.length_b   1.000
_cell.length_c   1.000
_cell.angle_alpha   90.00
_cell.angle_beta   90.00
_cell.angle_gamma   90.00
#
_symmetry.space_group_name_H-M   'P 1'
#
loop_
_entity.id
_entity.type
_entity.pdbx_description
1 polymer ?
#
loop_
_entity_poly.entity_id
_entity_poly.type
_entity_poly.pdbx_seq_one_letter_code
_entity_poly.pdbx_strand_id
1 'polypeptide(L)'
;RWQPQIRAKARQKAATTGGIVIDTRARLGYTAPIGSTDQDRIRHLTVALPPQYAARLFDAQEAGASDQQLQEIAAEALKQVYFQDGGRRAGSLEEVRFTDIEHLEFDL
;
A
#
# COMPACT_ATOMS: atom_id res chain seq x y z
N ARG A 1 24.23 2.85 9.54
CA ARG A 1 23.82 1.62 8.81
C ARG A 1 23.31 0.62 9.85
N TRP A 2 22.09 0.10 9.70
CA TRP A 2 21.59 -0.97 10.57
C TRP A 2 22.29 -2.30 10.28
N GLN A 3 22.47 -3.12 11.32
CA GLN A 3 23.00 -4.47 11.18
C GLN A 3 21.98 -5.36 10.45
N PRO A 4 22.40 -6.28 9.55
CA PRO A 4 21.49 -7.12 8.77
C PRO A 4 20.47 -7.88 9.61
N GLN A 5 20.88 -8.43 10.75
CA GLN A 5 20.00 -9.18 11.66
C GLN A 5 18.94 -8.29 12.30
N ILE A 6 19.27 -7.03 12.61
CA ILE A 6 18.31 -6.06 13.17
C ILE A 6 17.24 -5.74 12.13
N ARG A 7 17.64 -5.53 10.87
CA ARG A 7 16.70 -5.31 9.76
C ARG A 7 15.79 -6.52 9.54
N ALA A 8 16.33 -7.73 9.56
CA ALA A 8 15.55 -8.96 9.42
C ALA A 8 14.50 -9.10 10.54
N LYS A 9 14.90 -8.88 11.80
CA LYS A 9 13.98 -8.90 12.94
C LYS A 9 12.89 -7.82 12.84
N ALA A 10 13.24 -6.61 12.40
CA ALA A 10 12.26 -5.55 12.20
C ALA A 10 11.25 -5.88 11.10
N ARG A 11 11.71 -6.40 9.94
CA ARG A 11 10.82 -6.87 8.87
C ARG A 11 9.91 -8.01 9.34
N GLN A 12 10.45 -8.98 10.09
CA GLN A 12 9.66 -10.07 10.66
C GLN A 12 8.58 -9.54 11.62
N LYS A 13 8.92 -8.59 12.50
CA LYS A 13 7.96 -7.98 13.41
C LYS A 13 6.87 -7.23 12.64
N ALA A 14 7.25 -6.43 11.64
CA ALA A 14 6.34 -5.70 10.77
C ALA A 14 5.36 -6.64 10.04
N ALA A 15 5.86 -7.72 9.45
CA ALA A 15 5.06 -8.71 8.71
C ALA A 15 4.09 -9.52 9.59
N THR A 16 4.33 -9.62 10.90
CA THR A 16 3.56 -10.49 11.80
C THR A 16 2.62 -9.74 12.73
N THR A 17 3.06 -8.60 13.27
CA THR A 17 2.33 -7.90 14.36
C THR A 17 2.36 -6.39 14.26
N GLY A 18 3.42 -5.81 13.69
CA GLY A 18 3.64 -4.36 13.70
C GLY A 18 3.00 -3.59 12.55
N GLY A 19 2.94 -4.18 11.36
CA GLY A 19 2.65 -3.43 10.14
C GLY A 19 3.83 -2.57 9.68
N ILE A 20 3.58 -1.72 8.69
CA ILE A 20 4.51 -0.72 8.15
C ILE A 20 3.77 0.59 7.93
N VAL A 21 4.49 1.68 7.71
CA VAL A 21 3.88 2.93 7.21
C VAL A 21 4.14 3.04 5.71
N ILE A 22 3.12 3.40 4.95
CA ILE A 22 3.25 3.85 3.56
C ILE A 22 3.21 5.38 3.55
N ASP A 23 4.19 6.00 2.91
CA ASP A 23 4.14 7.41 2.52
C ASP A 23 4.09 7.49 1.00
N THR A 24 3.03 8.09 0.46
CA THR A 24 2.86 8.17 -1.00
C THR A 24 2.33 9.53 -1.41
N ARG A 25 2.85 10.00 -2.54
CA ARG A 25 2.35 11.17 -3.25
C ARG A 25 2.07 10.77 -4.69
N ALA A 26 0.79 10.62 -5.01
CA ALA A 26 0.37 10.09 -6.30
C ALA A 26 -1.04 10.53 -6.71
N ARG A 27 -1.33 10.52 -8.02
CA ARG A 27 -2.70 10.46 -8.54
C ARG A 27 -3.19 9.01 -8.51
N LEU A 28 -4.50 8.88 -8.32
CA LEU A 28 -5.15 7.58 -8.17
C LEU A 28 -6.34 7.45 -9.11
N GLY A 29 -6.53 6.24 -9.63
CA GLY A 29 -7.72 5.78 -10.32
C GLY A 29 -8.59 4.91 -9.41
N TYR A 30 -9.88 4.90 -9.69
CA TYR A 30 -10.89 4.18 -8.92
C TYR A 30 -11.79 3.42 -9.87
N THR A 31 -12.23 2.25 -9.44
CA THR A 31 -13.29 1.47 -10.10
C THR A 31 -14.35 1.10 -9.09
N ALA A 32 -15.61 1.30 -9.45
CA ALA A 32 -16.79 0.93 -8.70
C ALA A 32 -17.89 0.45 -9.67
N PRO A 33 -18.99 -0.15 -9.22
CA PRO A 33 -20.02 -0.70 -10.09
C PRO A 33 -20.60 0.28 -11.12
N ILE A 34 -20.60 1.59 -10.81
CA ILE A 34 -21.12 2.65 -11.69
C ILE A 34 -20.10 3.14 -12.72
N GLY A 35 -18.86 2.65 -12.69
CA GLY A 35 -17.79 2.99 -13.63
C GLY A 35 -16.45 3.28 -12.96
N SER A 36 -15.47 3.58 -13.81
CA SER A 36 -14.12 3.95 -13.40
C SER A 36 -13.87 5.44 -13.61
N THR A 37 -13.06 6.03 -12.74
CA THR A 37 -12.65 7.44 -12.85
C THR A 37 -11.23 7.61 -12.34
N ASP A 38 -10.46 8.45 -13.01
CA ASP A 38 -9.15 8.90 -12.54
C ASP A 38 -9.32 10.25 -11.83
N GLN A 39 -8.72 10.39 -10.65
CA GLN A 39 -8.68 11.67 -9.96
C GLN A 39 -7.62 12.58 -10.59
N ASP A 40 -7.97 13.84 -10.79
CA ASP A 40 -7.08 14.90 -11.28
C ASP A 40 -6.03 15.31 -10.23
N ARG A 41 -6.39 15.19 -8.96
CA ARG A 41 -5.56 15.60 -7.83
C ARG A 41 -4.55 14.56 -7.40
N ILE A 42 -3.39 15.07 -6.99
CA ILE A 42 -2.39 14.31 -6.25
C ILE A 42 -2.82 14.21 -4.79
N ARG A 43 -2.70 13.02 -4.21
CA ARG A 43 -2.87 12.79 -2.78
C ARG A 43 -1.52 12.53 -2.14
N HIS A 44 -1.28 13.19 -1.01
CA HIS A 44 -0.22 12.82 -0.08
C HIS A 44 -0.85 12.01 1.06
N LEU A 45 -0.50 10.73 1.17
CA LEU A 45 -1.03 9.80 2.16
C LEU A 45 0.11 9.19 2.97
N THR A 46 0.07 9.39 4.28
CA THR A 46 0.92 8.69 5.26
C THR A 46 0.02 7.79 6.10
N VAL A 47 0.04 6.48 5.86
CA VAL A 47 -0.94 5.54 6.41
C VAL A 47 -0.24 4.32 7.02
N ALA A 48 -0.69 3.88 8.19
CA ALA A 48 -0.23 2.61 8.76
C ALA A 48 -0.91 1.43 8.04
N LEU A 49 -0.12 0.58 7.40
CA LEU A 49 -0.57 -0.64 6.77
C LEU A 49 -0.52 -1.82 7.75
N PRO A 50 -1.59 -2.62 7.85
CA PRO A 50 -1.62 -3.82 8.67
C PRO A 50 -0.55 -4.86 8.32
N PRO A 51 -0.18 -5.77 9.25
CA PRO A 51 0.86 -6.77 9.06
C PRO A 51 0.71 -7.63 7.81
N GLN A 52 -0.52 -7.99 7.42
CA GLN A 52 -0.76 -8.81 6.23
C GLN A 52 -0.31 -8.13 4.93
N TYR A 53 -0.35 -6.80 4.86
CA TYR A 53 0.14 -6.07 3.70
C TYR A 53 1.66 -5.91 3.75
N ALA A 54 2.23 -5.71 4.94
CA ALA A 54 3.68 -5.73 5.13
C ALA A 54 4.29 -7.08 4.70
N ALA A 55 3.70 -8.19 5.14
CA ALA A 55 4.11 -9.54 4.73
C ALA A 55 4.06 -9.70 3.21
N ARG A 56 2.92 -9.39 2.58
CA ARG A 56 2.75 -9.51 1.12
C ARG A 56 3.75 -8.67 0.32
N LEU A 57 4.04 -7.45 0.78
CA LEU A 57 5.03 -6.58 0.11
C LEU A 57 6.45 -7.13 0.24
N PHE A 58 6.83 -7.64 1.41
CA PHE A 58 8.15 -8.26 1.60
C PHE A 58 8.29 -9.56 0.81
N ASP A 59 7.28 -10.43 0.84
CA ASP A 59 7.27 -11.69 0.09
C ASP A 59 7.38 -11.42 -1.41
N ALA A 60 6.62 -10.44 -1.94
CA ALA A 60 6.69 -10.03 -3.33
C ALA A 60 8.08 -9.48 -3.69
N GLN A 61 8.65 -8.62 -2.84
CA GLN A 61 10.00 -8.08 -3.07
C GLN A 61 11.07 -9.19 -3.05
N GLU A 62 10.98 -10.14 -2.12
CA GLU A 62 11.90 -11.28 -2.02
C GLU A 62 11.77 -12.25 -3.20
N ALA A 63 10.56 -12.38 -3.76
CA ALA A 63 10.30 -13.12 -4.98
C ALA A 63 10.73 -12.38 -6.27
N GLY A 64 11.24 -11.14 -6.17
CA GLY A 64 11.66 -10.35 -7.33
C GLY A 64 10.49 -9.77 -8.14
N ALA A 65 9.37 -9.46 -7.48
CA ALA A 65 8.23 -8.82 -8.10
C ALA A 65 8.60 -7.48 -8.75
N SER A 66 7.89 -7.13 -9.82
CA SER A 66 8.07 -5.84 -10.49
C SER A 66 7.52 -4.69 -9.65
N ASP A 67 7.95 -3.47 -9.96
CA ASP A 67 7.42 -2.26 -9.33
C ASP A 67 5.90 -2.15 -9.49
N GLN A 68 5.37 -2.57 -10.65
CA GLN A 68 3.93 -2.60 -10.89
C GLN A 68 3.20 -3.53 -9.90
N GLN A 69 3.73 -4.73 -9.65
CA GLN A 69 3.12 -5.67 -8.71
C GLN A 69 3.16 -5.13 -7.27
N LEU A 70 4.26 -4.46 -6.88
CA LEU A 70 4.35 -3.80 -5.57
C LEU A 70 3.35 -2.64 -5.45
N GLN A 71 3.17 -1.87 -6.52
CA GLN A 71 2.19 -0.78 -6.60
C GLN A 71 0.75 -1.32 -6.51
N GLU A 72 0.43 -2.44 -7.15
CA GLU A 72 -0.89 -3.09 -7.06
C GLU A 72 -1.19 -3.53 -5.62
N ILE A 73 -0.22 -4.14 -4.93
CA ILE A 73 -0.38 -4.53 -3.51
C ILE A 73 -0.57 -3.29 -2.62
N ALA A 74 0.21 -2.23 -2.85
CA ALA A 74 0.11 -0.98 -2.10
C ALA A 74 -1.24 -0.27 -2.35
N ALA A 75 -1.73 -0.24 -3.59
CA ALA A 75 -3.01 0.36 -3.94
C ALA A 75 -4.18 -0.41 -3.31
N GLU A 76 -4.13 -1.74 -3.28
CA GLU A 76 -5.09 -2.58 -2.57
C GLU A 76 -5.07 -2.30 -1.06
N ALA A 77 -3.88 -2.10 -0.47
CA ALA A 77 -3.75 -1.73 0.93
C ALA A 77 -4.39 -0.36 1.23
N LEU A 78 -4.15 0.64 0.37
CA LEU A 78 -4.78 1.96 0.48
C LEU A 78 -6.30 1.88 0.29
N LYS A 79 -6.79 1.02 -0.62
CA LYS A 79 -8.22 0.76 -0.79
C LYS A 79 -8.85 0.35 0.53
N GLN A 80 -8.34 -0.71 1.18
CA GLN A 80 -8.91 -1.20 2.43
C GLN A 80 -8.73 -0.24 3.61
N VAL A 81 -7.52 0.26 3.81
CA VAL A 81 -7.15 0.98 5.04
C VAL A 81 -7.61 2.43 4.97
N TYR A 82 -7.31 3.12 3.88
CA TYR A 82 -7.62 4.54 3.76
C TYR A 82 -9.02 4.75 3.19
N PHE A 83 -9.32 4.21 2.00
CA PHE A 83 -10.57 4.53 1.32
C PHE A 83 -11.79 3.85 1.92
N GLN A 84 -11.68 2.58 2.30
CA GLN A 84 -12.76 1.82 2.90
C GLN A 84 -12.81 1.96 4.42
N ASP A 85 -11.75 2.52 5.03
CA ASP A 85 -11.65 2.71 6.47
C ASP A 85 -11.96 1.42 7.26
N GLY A 86 -11.36 0.31 6.82
CA GLY A 86 -11.61 -1.02 7.38
C GLY A 86 -13.03 -1.55 7.14
N GLY A 87 -13.71 -1.06 6.09
CA GLY A 87 -15.08 -1.43 5.73
C GLY A 87 -16.16 -0.49 6.28
N ARG A 88 -15.79 0.59 6.97
CA ARG A 88 -16.75 1.57 7.52
C ARG A 88 -17.29 2.55 6.47
N ARG A 89 -16.63 2.69 5.32
CA ARG A 89 -17.08 3.55 4.21
C ARG A 89 -16.70 2.96 2.85
N ALA A 90 -17.22 3.55 1.77
CA ALA A 90 -16.86 3.22 0.39
C ALA A 90 -16.87 1.70 0.06
N GLY A 91 -17.82 0.94 0.63
CA GLY A 91 -17.86 -0.52 0.52
C GLY A 91 -18.06 -1.04 -0.92
N SER A 92 -18.56 -0.20 -1.83
CA SER A 92 -18.69 -0.52 -3.25
C SER A 92 -17.44 -0.20 -4.08
N LEU A 93 -16.36 0.28 -3.46
CA LEU A 93 -15.11 0.54 -4.17
C LEU A 93 -14.41 -0.78 -4.48
N GLU A 94 -14.31 -1.11 -5.75
CA GLU A 94 -13.77 -2.39 -6.23
C GLU A 94 -12.25 -2.32 -6.37
N GLU A 95 -11.74 -1.21 -6.90
CA GLU A 95 -10.32 -1.00 -7.20
C GLU A 95 -9.85 0.39 -6.81
N VAL A 96 -8.61 0.47 -6.33
CA VAL A 96 -7.77 1.66 -6.33
C VAL A 96 -6.50 1.31 -7.09
N ARG A 97 -6.05 2.19 -7.97
CA ARG A 97 -4.79 2.04 -8.72
C ARG A 97 -4.01 3.34 -8.73
N PHE A 98 -2.69 3.26 -8.83
CA PHE A 98 -1.86 4.44 -9.08
C PHE A 98 -1.91 4.79 -10.58
N THR A 99 -2.04 6.07 -10.89
CA THR A 99 -2.03 6.56 -12.28
C THR A 99 -0.84 7.46 -12.58
N ASP A 100 -0.29 8.10 -11.54
CA ASP A 100 0.91 8.92 -11.62
C ASP A 100 1.55 8.99 -10.23
N ILE A 101 2.79 8.54 -10.07
CA ILE A 101 3.47 8.42 -8.77
C ILE A 101 4.63 9.41 -8.74
N GLU A 102 4.56 10.39 -7.84
CA GLU A 102 5.71 11.25 -7.53
C GLU A 102 6.65 10.55 -6.52
N HIS A 103 6.09 9.88 -5.50
CA HIS A 103 6.85 8.96 -4.65
C HIS A 103 5.95 7.89 -4.00
N LEU A 104 6.59 6.77 -3.63
CA LEU A 104 6.01 5.67 -2.89
C LEU A 104 7.11 5.06 -2.00
N GLU A 105 7.00 5.27 -0.69
CA GLU A 105 7.97 4.81 0.30
C GLU A 105 7.30 3.96 1.38
N PHE A 106 8.09 3.07 1.98
CA PHE A 106 7.67 2.19 3.06
C PHE A 106 8.63 2.26 4.24
N ASP A 107 8.08 2.51 5.43
CA ASP A 107 8.83 2.63 6.68
C ASP A 107 8.47 1.52 7.68
N LEU A 108 9.47 1.08 8.45
CA LEU A 108 9.38 0.05 9.50
C LEU A 108 9.12 0.64 10.89
#